data_AF-A0A9W6GT47-F1
#
_entry.id   AF-A0A9W6GT47-F1
#
_cell.length_a   1.000
_cell.length_b   1.000
_cell.length_c   1.000
_cell.angle_alpha   90.00
_cell.angle_beta   90.00
_cell.angle_gamma   90.00
#
_symmetry.space_group_name_H-M   'P 1'
#
loop_
_entity.id
_entity.type
_entity.pdbx_description
1 polymer ?
#
loop_
_entity_poly.entity_id
_entity_poly.type
_entity_poly.pdbx_seq_one_letter_code
_entity_poly.pdbx_strand_id
1 'polypeptide(L)'
;MRTAADILAEYGIRGILPQEPDIVPVSTGWSQLDKILKVYHPAFMVVTGRAGHGKTVWTQQLVAQLAMRQGWVTAITLFEMRIKPFVAEGLAAACIGKAKEDWLPSEHEEGTPNPTRAPRWLAEMREVSK
;
A
#
# COMPACT_ATOMS: atom_id res chain seq x y z
N MET A 1 -44.46 1.92 -7.04
CA MET A 1 -43.21 2.61 -6.64
C MET A 1 -42.20 2.33 -7.75
N ARG A 2 -41.77 3.33 -8.54
CA ARG A 2 -40.76 3.11 -9.60
C ARG A 2 -39.40 2.94 -8.94
N THR A 3 -38.61 1.96 -9.37
CA THR A 3 -37.24 1.75 -8.89
C THR A 3 -36.28 2.70 -9.60
N ALA A 4 -35.11 2.99 -9.01
CA ALA A 4 -34.08 3.79 -9.67
C ALA A 4 -33.70 3.23 -11.06
N ALA A 5 -33.76 1.90 -11.22
CA ALA A 5 -33.50 1.22 -12.48
C ALA A 5 -34.56 1.50 -13.57
N ASP A 6 -35.81 1.81 -13.17
CA ASP A 6 -36.90 2.16 -14.09
C ASP A 6 -36.75 3.61 -14.59
N ILE A 7 -36.37 4.52 -13.68
CA ILE A 7 -36.10 5.94 -14.01
C ILE A 7 -34.90 6.04 -14.96
N LEU A 8 -33.82 5.29 -14.70
CA LEU A 8 -32.62 5.29 -15.55
C LEU A 8 -32.85 4.69 -16.94
N ALA A 9 -33.84 3.78 -17.08
CA ALA A 9 -34.25 3.25 -18.38
C ALA A 9 -35.05 4.26 -19.21
N GLU A 10 -35.94 5.02 -18.56
CA GLU A 10 -36.76 6.07 -19.17
C GLU A 10 -35.92 7.21 -19.77
N TYR A 11 -34.79 7.55 -19.14
CA TYR A 11 -33.83 8.55 -19.65
C TYR A 11 -32.74 7.98 -20.59
N GLY A 12 -32.81 6.70 -20.97
CA GLY A 12 -31.83 6.09 -21.88
C GLY A 12 -30.41 6.00 -21.31
N ILE A 13 -30.25 6.05 -19.98
CA ILE A 13 -28.94 6.07 -19.30
C ILE A 13 -28.35 4.66 -19.11
N ARG A 14 -29.15 3.61 -19.36
CA ARG A 14 -28.65 2.23 -19.40
C ARG A 14 -27.63 2.06 -20.53
N GLY A 15 -26.37 1.83 -20.16
CA GLY A 15 -25.27 1.57 -21.11
C GLY A 15 -24.38 2.78 -21.43
N ILE A 16 -24.61 3.95 -20.82
CA ILE A 16 -23.71 5.12 -20.97
C ILE A 16 -22.45 4.96 -20.11
N LEU A 17 -22.59 4.29 -18.96
CA LEU A 17 -21.45 4.04 -18.07
C LEU A 17 -20.76 2.73 -18.45
N PRO A 18 -19.42 2.70 -18.53
CA PRO A 18 -18.69 1.47 -18.74
C PRO A 18 -19.01 0.47 -17.62
N GLN A 19 -19.01 -0.81 -17.97
CA GLN A 19 -19.21 -1.89 -17.00
C GLN A 19 -18.11 -1.81 -15.93
N GLU A 20 -18.50 -1.85 -14.66
CA GLU A 20 -17.54 -1.88 -13.56
C GLU A 20 -16.69 -3.16 -13.64
N PRO A 21 -15.35 -3.05 -13.55
CA PRO A 21 -14.50 -4.22 -13.54
C PRO A 21 -14.73 -5.03 -12.27
N ASP A 22 -14.51 -6.35 -12.37
CA ASP A 22 -14.59 -7.22 -11.19
C ASP A 22 -13.56 -6.81 -10.14
N ILE A 23 -14.00 -6.78 -8.88
CA ILE A 23 -13.13 -6.46 -7.75
C ILE A 23 -12.27 -7.69 -7.44
N VAL A 24 -10.95 -7.55 -7.61
CA VAL A 24 -9.97 -8.59 -7.26
C VAL A 24 -9.28 -8.24 -5.93
N PRO A 25 -9.69 -8.85 -4.80
CA PRO A 25 -9.06 -8.59 -3.52
C PRO A 25 -7.69 -9.28 -3.39
N VAL A 26 -6.71 -8.53 -2.89
CA VAL A 26 -5.35 -8.98 -2.59
C VAL A 26 -5.14 -9.16 -1.09
N SER A 27 -4.27 -10.12 -0.74
CA SER A 27 -3.86 -10.37 0.64
C SER A 27 -2.97 -9.23 1.16
N THR A 28 -3.20 -8.83 2.40
CA THR A 28 -2.36 -7.87 3.15
C THR A 28 -1.07 -8.50 3.66
N GLY A 29 -0.98 -9.84 3.67
CA GLY A 29 0.11 -10.58 4.30
C GLY A 29 -0.09 -10.92 5.77
N TRP A 30 -1.14 -10.37 6.41
CA TRP A 30 -1.49 -10.69 7.78
C TRP A 30 -2.73 -11.59 7.80
N SER A 31 -2.52 -12.89 8.09
CA SER A 31 -3.56 -13.91 8.01
C SER A 31 -4.81 -13.64 8.86
N GLN A 32 -4.66 -12.93 9.98
CA GLN A 32 -5.80 -12.54 10.82
C GLN A 32 -6.53 -11.32 10.26
N LEU A 33 -5.81 -10.35 9.69
CA LEU A 33 -6.43 -9.19 9.05
C LEU A 33 -7.18 -9.61 7.79
N ASP A 34 -6.60 -10.51 6.99
CA ASP A 34 -7.20 -10.99 5.72
C ASP A 34 -8.57 -11.67 5.89
N LYS A 35 -8.95 -12.06 7.10
CA LYS A 35 -10.28 -12.59 7.43
C LYS A 35 -11.36 -11.51 7.49
N ILE A 36 -10.96 -10.27 7.81
CA ILE A 36 -11.87 -9.14 8.05
C ILE A 36 -11.66 -8.00 7.05
N LEU A 37 -10.49 -7.92 6.42
CA LEU A 37 -10.13 -6.88 5.47
C LEU A 37 -9.18 -7.43 4.41
N LYS A 38 -9.54 -7.27 3.14
CA LYS A 38 -8.64 -7.42 2.00
C LYS A 38 -8.65 -6.13 1.19
N VAL A 39 -7.50 -5.79 0.62
CA VAL A 39 -7.34 -4.59 -0.20
C VAL A 39 -7.70 -4.94 -1.65
N TYR A 40 -8.26 -4.02 -2.41
CA TYR A 40 -8.52 -4.21 -3.84
C TYR A 40 -8.18 -2.93 -4.61
N HIS A 41 -8.13 -2.99 -5.94
CA HIS A 41 -7.83 -1.84 -6.79
C HIS A 41 -8.92 -1.68 -7.87
N PRO A 42 -9.48 -0.47 -8.08
CA PRO A 42 -9.21 0.77 -7.32
C PRO A 42 -9.97 0.78 -5.98
N ALA A 43 -9.34 1.28 -4.91
CA ALA A 43 -10.00 1.45 -3.61
C ALA A 43 -9.64 2.78 -2.95
N PHE A 44 -10.60 3.36 -2.25
CA PHE A 44 -10.40 4.49 -1.35
C PHE A 44 -10.64 4.03 0.09
N MET A 45 -9.56 3.95 0.88
CA MET A 45 -9.60 3.47 2.25
C MET A 45 -9.27 4.61 3.22
N VAL A 46 -10.12 4.80 4.23
CA VAL A 46 -9.90 5.79 5.29
C VAL A 46 -9.47 5.07 6.56
N VAL A 47 -8.31 5.46 7.12
CA VAL A 47 -7.80 4.95 8.39
C VAL A 47 -7.96 6.04 9.45
N THR A 48 -8.83 5.82 10.43
CA THR A 48 -9.16 6.80 11.48
C THR A 48 -9.04 6.21 12.89
N GLY A 49 -9.05 7.06 13.91
CA GLY A 49 -8.88 6.68 15.31
C GLY A 49 -8.18 7.75 16.15
N ARG A 50 -8.14 7.55 17.48
CA ARG A 50 -7.62 8.54 18.44
C ARG A 50 -6.13 8.85 18.22
N ALA A 51 -5.70 10.06 18.60
CA ALA A 51 -4.29 10.44 18.55
C ALA A 51 -3.41 9.45 19.33
N GLY A 52 -2.20 9.17 18.84
CA GLY A 52 -1.26 8.24 19.46
C GLY A 52 -1.58 6.74 19.32
N HIS A 53 -2.60 6.32 18.56
CA HIS A 53 -3.00 4.91 18.42
C HIS A 53 -2.33 4.19 17.23
N GLY A 54 -1.18 4.69 16.77
CA GLY A 54 -0.38 4.00 15.76
C GLY A 54 -0.97 3.96 14.34
N LYS A 55 -1.96 4.79 14.00
CA LYS A 55 -2.56 4.84 12.64
C LYS A 55 -1.52 5.02 11.54
N THR A 56 -0.63 6.00 11.71
CA THR A 56 0.45 6.28 10.75
C THR A 56 1.36 5.06 10.57
N VAL A 57 1.78 4.45 11.68
CA VAL A 57 2.63 3.26 11.67
C VAL A 57 1.91 2.09 11.00
N TRP A 58 0.66 1.82 11.38
CA TRP A 58 -0.15 0.75 10.80
C TRP A 58 -0.33 0.92 9.28
N THR A 59 -0.65 2.13 8.83
CA THR A 59 -0.79 2.44 7.40
C THR A 59 0.53 2.27 6.66
N GLN A 60 1.65 2.72 7.21
CA GLN A 60 2.97 2.54 6.61
C GLN A 60 3.34 1.06 6.48
N GLN A 61 3.08 0.25 7.50
CA GLN A 61 3.32 -1.19 7.49
C GLN A 61 2.44 -1.90 6.44
N LEU A 62 1.17 -1.52 6.35
CA LEU A 62 0.26 -2.06 5.33
C LEU A 62 0.75 -1.73 3.92
N VAL A 63 1.13 -0.47 3.67
CA VAL A 63 1.64 -0.02 2.36
C VAL A 63 2.93 -0.75 2.00
N ALA A 64 3.86 -0.91 2.94
CA ALA A 64 5.09 -1.68 2.72
C ALA A 64 4.79 -3.14 2.36
N GLN A 65 3.87 -3.80 3.07
CA GLN A 65 3.46 -5.17 2.74
C GLN A 65 2.83 -5.28 1.34
N LEU A 66 1.96 -4.34 0.96
CA LEU A 66 1.35 -4.31 -0.37
C LEU A 66 2.41 -4.09 -1.46
N ALA A 67 3.35 -3.16 -1.26
CA ALA A 67 4.44 -2.90 -2.19
C ALA A 67 5.34 -4.14 -2.36
N MET A 68 5.72 -4.80 -1.27
CA MET A 68 6.57 -6.00 -1.30
C MET A 68 5.88 -7.20 -1.95
N ARG A 69 4.59 -7.42 -1.65
CA ARG A 69 3.86 -8.63 -2.07
C ARG A 69 3.26 -8.51 -3.46
N GLN A 70 2.74 -7.34 -3.80
CA GLN A 70 2.05 -7.10 -5.07
C GLN A 70 2.94 -6.38 -6.09
N GLY A 71 4.14 -5.96 -5.69
CA GLY A 71 5.03 -5.18 -6.56
C GLY A 71 4.49 -3.80 -6.90
N TRP A 72 3.60 -3.25 -6.06
CA TRP A 72 2.95 -1.96 -6.32
C TRP A 72 3.92 -0.80 -6.12
N VAL A 73 3.90 0.14 -7.07
CA VAL A 73 4.57 1.43 -6.93
C VAL A 73 3.73 2.30 -6.01
N THR A 74 4.29 2.66 -4.85
CA THR A 74 3.57 3.38 -3.79
C THR A 74 4.18 4.75 -3.52
N ALA A 75 3.33 5.77 -3.43
CA ALA A 75 3.70 7.09 -2.94
C ALA A 75 3.13 7.31 -1.53
N ILE A 76 3.93 7.85 -0.62
CA ILE A 76 3.53 8.19 0.74
C ILE A 76 3.73 9.69 0.95
N THR A 77 2.67 10.38 1.35
CA THR A 77 2.69 11.80 1.68
C THR A 77 2.39 11.99 3.16
N LEU A 78 3.15 12.85 3.83
CA LEU A 78 3.03 13.13 5.26
C LEU A 78 2.96 14.62 5.48
N PHE A 79 2.01 15.06 6.30
CA PHE A 79 1.80 16.47 6.61
C PHE A 79 2.16 16.84 8.05
N GLU A 80 2.35 15.84 8.92
CA GLU A 80 2.57 16.06 10.36
C GLU A 80 3.99 15.70 10.81
N MET A 81 4.63 14.72 10.16
CA MET A 81 5.91 14.16 10.60
C MET A 81 7.04 14.43 9.59
N ARG A 82 8.27 14.59 10.11
CA ARG A 82 9.48 14.62 9.29
C ARG A 82 9.72 13.25 8.66
N ILE A 83 10.08 13.25 7.37
CA ILE A 83 10.31 12.03 6.59
C ILE A 83 11.53 11.26 7.13
N LYS A 84 12.64 11.95 7.37
CA LYS A 84 13.82 11.40 8.06
C LYS A 84 13.88 11.90 9.50
N PRO A 85 14.26 11.04 10.48
CA PRO A 85 14.53 9.60 10.34
C PRO A 85 13.25 8.72 10.38
N PHE A 86 12.17 9.22 10.95
CA PHE A 86 11.06 8.41 11.45
C PHE A 86 10.35 7.53 10.41
N VAL A 87 10.09 8.06 9.22
CA VAL A 87 9.35 7.32 8.20
C VAL A 87 10.27 6.39 7.42
N ALA A 88 11.46 6.86 7.08
CA ALA A 88 12.45 6.04 6.40
C ALA A 88 12.81 4.80 7.24
N GLU A 89 13.05 4.98 8.54
CA GLU A 89 13.35 3.87 9.45
C GLU A 89 12.16 2.94 9.63
N GLY A 90 10.93 3.46 9.79
CA GLY A 90 9.73 2.65 9.93
C GLY A 90 9.44 1.79 8.70
N LEU A 91 9.63 2.34 7.49
CA LEU A 91 9.50 1.61 6.23
C LEU A 91 10.62 0.60 6.05
N ALA A 92 11.87 0.96 6.37
CA ALA A 92 12.98 0.03 6.31
C ALA A 92 12.79 -1.16 7.27
N ALA A 93 12.32 -0.90 8.49
CA ALA A 93 11.99 -1.95 9.46
C ALA A 93 10.89 -2.89 8.93
N ALA A 94 9.86 -2.32 8.29
CA ALA A 94 8.79 -3.09 7.64
C ALA A 94 9.34 -4.02 6.54
N CYS A 95 10.27 -3.50 5.73
CA CYS A 95 10.87 -4.23 4.61
C CYS A 95 11.88 -5.29 5.07
N ILE A 96 12.66 -5.01 6.11
CA ILE A 96 13.66 -5.93 6.67
C ILE A 96 12.97 -7.02 7.52
N GLY A 97 11.83 -6.70 8.13
CA GLY A 97 11.11 -7.59 9.05
C GLY A 97 11.74 -7.67 10.44
N LYS A 98 12.53 -6.66 10.84
CA LYS A 98 13.21 -6.59 12.14
C LYS A 98 12.99 -5.23 12.80
N ALA A 99 12.93 -5.23 14.14
CA ALA A 99 12.98 -4.00 14.93
C ALA A 99 14.34 -3.32 14.75
N LYS A 100 14.39 -1.98 14.88
CA LYS A 100 15.61 -1.20 14.63
C LYS A 100 16.77 -1.62 15.55
N GLU A 101 16.43 -2.04 16.76
CA GLU A 101 17.35 -2.49 17.79
C GLU A 101 18.08 -3.78 17.38
N ASP A 102 17.48 -4.58 16.49
CA ASP A 102 18.01 -5.84 15.98
C ASP A 102 18.75 -5.69 14.64
N TRP A 103 19.01 -4.46 14.22
CA TRP A 103 19.69 -4.20 12.95
C TRP A 103 21.19 -4.43 13.08
N LEU A 104 21.74 -5.08 12.06
CA LEU A 104 23.19 -5.21 11.90
C LEU A 104 23.80 -3.84 11.56
N PRO A 105 25.09 -3.61 11.85
CA PRO A 105 25.78 -2.38 11.45
C PRO A 105 25.63 -2.06 9.95
N SER A 106 25.66 -3.09 9.09
CA SER A 106 25.44 -2.95 7.64
C SER A 106 24.00 -2.60 7.25
N GLU A 107 23.03 -2.82 8.13
CA GLU A 107 21.62 -2.43 7.95
C GLU A 107 21.38 -0.98 8.43
N HIS A 108 22.31 -0.40 9.21
CA HIS A 108 22.32 1.01 9.60
C HIS A 108 23.03 1.92 8.58
N GLU A 109 23.86 1.37 7.71
CA GLU A 109 24.47 2.13 6.62
C GLU A 109 23.37 2.55 5.62
N GLU A 110 23.14 3.86 5.49
CA GLU A 110 22.20 4.41 4.52
C GLU A 110 22.53 3.89 3.11
N GLY A 111 21.67 3.03 2.56
CA GLY A 111 21.39 3.02 1.13
C GLY A 111 22.44 2.42 0.21
N THR A 112 22.77 1.14 0.38
CA THR A 112 22.83 0.28 -0.81
C THR A 112 21.69 -0.74 -0.73
N PRO A 113 20.74 -0.75 -1.68
CA PRO A 113 19.78 -1.85 -1.75
C PRO A 113 20.61 -3.13 -1.89
N ASN A 114 20.42 -4.09 -0.97
CA ASN A 114 21.03 -5.40 -1.15
C ASN A 114 20.45 -6.01 -2.44
N PRO A 115 21.24 -6.16 -3.51
CA PRO A 115 20.74 -6.59 -4.81
C PRO A 115 20.20 -8.03 -4.79
N THR A 116 20.53 -8.82 -3.77
CA THR A 116 19.98 -10.18 -3.60
C THR A 116 18.61 -10.23 -2.91
N ARG A 117 18.15 -9.11 -2.31
CA ARG A 117 16.82 -9.00 -1.66
C ARG A 117 15.91 -7.96 -2.30
N ALA A 118 16.44 -7.11 -3.18
CA ALA A 118 15.63 -6.15 -3.92
C ALA A 118 14.70 -6.91 -4.88
N PRO A 119 13.39 -6.61 -4.91
CA PRO A 119 12.50 -7.19 -5.90
C PRO A 119 12.98 -6.80 -7.30
N ARG A 120 12.89 -7.75 -8.24
CA ARG A 120 13.51 -7.70 -9.58
C ARG A 120 13.29 -6.38 -10.34
N TRP A 121 12.16 -5.70 -10.12
CA TRP A 121 11.83 -4.41 -10.74
C TRP A 121 12.76 -3.24 -10.35
N LEU A 122 13.44 -3.29 -9.20
CA LEU A 122 14.45 -2.31 -8.79
C LEU A 122 15.75 -2.43 -9.61
N ALA A 123 16.05 -3.62 -10.13
CA ALA A 123 17.16 -3.83 -11.05
C ALA A 123 16.81 -3.32 -12.46
N GLU A 124 15.59 -3.57 -12.91
CA GLU A 124 15.08 -3.16 -14.23
C GLU A 124 14.99 -1.63 -14.35
N MET A 125 14.62 -0.91 -13.28
CA MET A 125 14.60 0.57 -13.27
C MET A 125 15.99 1.22 -13.43
N ARG A 126 17.08 0.51 -13.11
CA ARG A 126 18.45 1.03 -13.34
C ARG A 126 18.88 0.93 -14.80
N GLU A 127 18.32 0.00 -15.56
CA GLU A 127 18.64 -0.18 -16.98
C GLU A 127 17.90 0.83 -17.86
N VAL A 128 16.68 1.23 -17.47
CA VAL A 128 15.88 2.22 -18.21
C VAL A 128 16.40 3.66 -18.05
N SER A 129 17.28 3.91 -17.07
CA SER A 129 17.86 5.24 -16.79
C SER A 129 19.25 5.46 -17.42
N LYS A 130 19.73 4.56 -18.27
CA LYS A 130 20.93 4.75 -19.11
C LYS A 130 20.53 5.04 -20.55
#